data_AF-A0A7L5AJW9-F1
#
_entry.id   AF-A0A7L5AJW9-F1
#
_cell.length_a   1.000
_cell.length_b   1.000
_cell.length_c   1.000
_cell.angle_alpha   90.00
_cell.angle_beta   90.00
_cell.angle_gamma   90.00
#
_symmetry.space_group_name_H-M   'P 1'
#
loop_
_entity.id
_entity.type
_entity.pdbx_description
1 polymer ?
#
loop_
_entity_poly.entity_id
_entity_poly.type
_entity_poly.pdbx_seq_one_letter_code
_entity_poly.pdbx_strand_id
1 'polypeptide(L)'
;MNKSNSWNSERPIRSIDAPTIMVVINRAWHEGDDDAAVFEATRGNWRIGQVSRARAKYVLGIAGGIVRGAYRVDSWHPSTLPDEEKRWGFDGVPAVELGVVGTSVKRLAPPRGASNPVRLFLDGVPEAASVDVSELAAQLNAEPLARIMFGQRELFHSNLLAWFFDALPDIADRVFQPLAVPGDAEGRSVDRERQNIDLVFCWPGYASLVIENKVFSLPDLGQLDRYMEKVAQWKGAAPELCVLSMIAPEVEFRDVMGERVPFTRNGWRHLSYDGLADRLDEALEGAGDAYEVETMRRYSRVVRLVSALIDSTVVQGPESDEPAWLGHNELAPIASSQTRSALHKMRAFRLAALLNESLPTGADASDAGVSHGKPLVTWNAWIDREGHRICAGWQLQDGQFRRFLITPHILGTSVEKKAERIAFARRHPELFSFETLDVVLGKPGAQVGPARTDSGFGSFGSDFIYKYVKADTLTVSQLIRASAFVVQDILGQTDHESPRS
;
A
#
# COMPACT_ATOMS: atom_id res chain seq x y z
N MET A 1 -27.60 -2.20 -7.34
CA MET A 1 -26.93 -3.11 -8.30
C MET A 1 -25.55 -3.38 -7.72
N ASN A 2 -25.34 -4.61 -7.23
CA ASN A 2 -24.30 -4.98 -6.26
C ASN A 2 -22.87 -4.68 -6.76
N LYS A 3 -22.14 -3.85 -6.01
CA LYS A 3 -20.68 -3.71 -6.14
C LYS A 3 -20.03 -4.73 -5.21
N SER A 4 -19.23 -5.60 -5.79
CA SER A 4 -18.45 -6.63 -5.10
C SER A 4 -17.37 -6.01 -4.22
N ASN A 5 -17.36 -6.38 -2.94
CA ASN A 5 -16.31 -6.10 -1.97
C ASN A 5 -14.95 -6.59 -2.51
N SER A 6 -14.02 -5.67 -2.78
CA SER A 6 -12.62 -5.98 -3.10
C SER A 6 -11.86 -6.32 -1.82
N TRP A 7 -11.73 -7.60 -1.50
CA TRP A 7 -10.95 -8.07 -0.36
C TRP A 7 -9.45 -8.13 -0.72
N ASN A 8 -8.79 -6.99 -0.65
CA ASN A 8 -7.33 -6.91 -0.59
C ASN A 8 -6.94 -6.32 0.78
N SER A 9 -7.23 -7.06 1.86
CA SER A 9 -6.86 -6.60 3.19
C SER A 9 -5.34 -6.72 3.37
N GLU A 10 -4.66 -5.57 3.36
CA GLU A 10 -3.25 -5.43 3.74
C GLU A 10 -3.05 -5.47 5.26
N ARG A 11 -4.14 -5.58 6.03
CA ARG A 11 -4.10 -5.56 7.48
C ARG A 11 -3.27 -6.74 7.99
N PRO A 12 -2.14 -6.54 8.69
CA PRO A 12 -1.33 -7.63 9.18
C PRO A 12 -2.10 -8.49 10.18
N ILE A 13 -1.81 -9.78 10.20
CA ILE A 13 -2.29 -10.67 11.24
C ILE A 13 -1.81 -10.18 12.61
N ARG A 14 -2.75 -10.07 13.55
CA ARG A 14 -2.46 -9.75 14.96
C ARG A 14 -1.68 -10.89 15.63
N SER A 15 -1.17 -10.65 16.83
CA SER A 15 -0.61 -11.72 17.65
C SER A 15 -1.69 -12.76 17.97
N ILE A 16 -1.28 -14.02 18.07
CA ILE A 16 -2.11 -15.12 18.56
C ILE A 16 -1.33 -15.77 19.71
N ASP A 17 -1.79 -15.57 20.94
CA ASP A 17 -1.20 -16.15 22.14
C ASP A 17 -1.65 -17.62 22.34
N ALA A 18 -1.44 -18.42 21.30
CA ALA A 18 -1.74 -19.84 21.31
C ALA A 18 -0.98 -20.60 20.23
N PRO A 19 -0.58 -21.87 20.48
CA PRO A 19 0.10 -22.69 19.49
C PRO A 19 -0.70 -22.78 18.19
N THR A 20 -0.13 -22.30 17.09
CA THR A 20 -0.79 -22.15 15.80
C THR A 20 0.04 -22.79 14.69
N ILE A 21 -0.63 -23.47 13.76
CA ILE A 21 -0.02 -23.96 12.52
C ILE A 21 -0.60 -23.17 11.36
N MET A 22 0.24 -22.71 10.43
CA MET A 22 -0.23 -22.13 9.17
C MET A 22 0.07 -23.08 8.02
N VAL A 23 -0.89 -23.26 7.14
CA VAL A 23 -0.76 -24.12 5.96
C VAL A 23 -1.06 -23.34 4.70
N VAL A 24 -0.15 -23.40 3.73
CA VAL A 24 -0.30 -22.71 2.45
C VAL A 24 -1.14 -23.56 1.51
N ILE A 25 -2.33 -23.07 1.17
CA ILE A 25 -3.36 -23.76 0.37
C ILE A 25 -3.51 -23.18 -1.04
N ASN A 26 -2.49 -22.45 -1.54
CA ASN A 26 -2.54 -21.77 -2.85
C ASN A 26 -3.01 -22.66 -4.02
N ARG A 27 -2.74 -23.98 -3.99
CA ARG A 27 -3.12 -24.91 -5.06
C ARG A 27 -4.55 -25.45 -4.94
N ALA A 28 -5.14 -25.40 -3.75
CA ALA A 28 -6.45 -25.99 -3.44
C ALA A 28 -7.54 -24.92 -3.25
N TRP A 29 -7.16 -23.65 -3.14
CA TRP A 29 -8.04 -22.53 -2.91
C TRP A 29 -8.30 -21.74 -4.20
N HIS A 30 -9.57 -21.39 -4.44
CA HIS A 30 -10.02 -20.59 -5.58
C HIS A 30 -10.86 -19.40 -5.10
N GLU A 31 -10.96 -18.37 -5.94
CA GLU A 31 -11.78 -17.20 -5.63
C GLU A 31 -13.26 -17.54 -5.72
N GLY A 32 -14.01 -17.21 -4.66
CA GLY A 32 -15.42 -17.59 -4.54
C GLY A 32 -15.65 -18.93 -3.83
N ASP A 33 -14.58 -19.63 -3.42
CA ASP A 33 -14.69 -20.78 -2.51
C ASP A 33 -15.46 -20.36 -1.25
N ASP A 34 -16.42 -21.19 -0.88
CA ASP A 34 -17.17 -21.02 0.37
C ASP A 34 -16.35 -21.50 1.57
N ASP A 35 -16.85 -21.24 2.78
CA ASP A 35 -16.18 -21.59 4.02
C ASP A 35 -15.90 -23.10 4.14
N ALA A 36 -16.71 -23.95 3.50
CA ALA A 36 -16.55 -25.40 3.50
C ALA A 36 -15.38 -25.83 2.59
N ALA A 37 -15.29 -25.27 1.39
CA ALA A 37 -14.16 -25.51 0.48
C ALA A 37 -12.84 -25.03 1.09
N VAL A 38 -12.83 -23.86 1.72
CA VAL A 38 -11.66 -23.34 2.45
C VAL A 38 -11.28 -24.27 3.60
N PHE A 39 -12.27 -24.78 4.34
CA PHE A 39 -12.02 -25.72 5.42
C PHE A 39 -11.38 -27.00 4.90
N GLU A 40 -11.94 -27.64 3.88
CA GLU A 40 -11.38 -28.88 3.32
C GLU A 40 -9.96 -28.68 2.78
N ALA A 41 -9.71 -27.57 2.09
CA ALA A 41 -8.37 -27.21 1.63
C ALA A 41 -7.38 -27.04 2.80
N THR A 42 -7.83 -26.44 3.91
CA THR A 42 -7.03 -26.23 5.12
C THR A 42 -6.83 -27.54 5.91
N ARG A 43 -7.83 -28.41 5.91
CA ARG A 43 -7.88 -29.70 6.62
C ARG A 43 -6.91 -30.73 6.05
N GLY A 44 -6.63 -30.65 4.76
CA GLY A 44 -6.04 -31.72 3.95
C GLY A 44 -4.62 -32.17 4.34
N ASN A 45 -4.25 -33.38 3.93
CA ASN A 45 -3.16 -34.17 4.50
C ASN A 45 -1.76 -33.50 4.50
N TRP A 46 -1.37 -32.94 5.65
CA TRP A 46 -0.10 -32.23 5.84
C TRP A 46 0.97 -33.10 6.50
N ARG A 47 2.24 -32.86 6.19
CA ARG A 47 3.36 -33.48 6.92
C ARG A 47 3.61 -32.73 8.23
N ILE A 48 2.95 -33.16 9.31
CA ILE A 48 3.03 -32.52 10.64
C ILE A 48 3.49 -33.54 11.69
N GLY A 49 4.57 -33.22 12.40
CA GLY A 49 5.15 -34.06 13.45
C GLY A 49 4.25 -34.21 14.68
N GLN A 50 4.42 -35.31 15.42
CA GLN A 50 3.59 -35.66 16.59
C GLN A 50 3.57 -34.57 17.68
N VAL A 51 4.73 -33.96 17.98
CA VAL A 51 4.84 -32.90 18.99
C VAL A 51 4.03 -31.66 18.58
N SER A 52 4.10 -31.26 17.30
CA SER A 52 3.34 -30.13 16.78
C SER A 52 1.83 -30.40 16.82
N ARG A 53 1.40 -31.61 16.44
CA ARG A 53 -0.01 -32.02 16.50
C ARG A 53 -0.55 -32.01 17.94
N ALA A 54 0.23 -32.49 18.90
CA ALA A 54 -0.16 -32.50 20.31
C ALA A 54 -0.27 -31.10 20.93
N ARG A 55 0.47 -30.11 20.40
CA ARG A 55 0.49 -28.74 20.91
C ARG A 55 -0.48 -27.80 20.18
N ALA A 56 -0.69 -27.98 18.88
CA ALA A 56 -1.44 -27.05 18.04
C ALA A 56 -2.89 -26.90 18.51
N LYS A 57 -3.27 -25.68 18.84
CA LYS A 57 -4.65 -25.29 19.18
C LYS A 57 -5.41 -24.78 17.95
N TYR A 58 -4.69 -24.12 17.04
CA TYR A 58 -5.26 -23.52 15.84
C TYR A 58 -4.52 -23.93 14.57
N VAL A 59 -5.27 -24.02 13.46
CA VAL A 59 -4.74 -24.15 12.10
C VAL A 59 -5.32 -23.04 11.23
N LEU A 60 -4.46 -22.34 10.49
CA LEU A 60 -4.83 -21.26 9.57
C LEU A 60 -4.54 -21.68 8.12
N GLY A 61 -5.54 -21.55 7.25
CA GLY A 61 -5.41 -21.76 5.82
C GLY A 61 -5.01 -20.46 5.12
N ILE A 62 -3.85 -20.45 4.46
CA ILE A 62 -3.27 -19.26 3.83
C ILE A 62 -3.28 -19.39 2.31
N ALA A 63 -3.87 -18.42 1.62
CA ALA A 63 -3.78 -18.30 0.16
C ALA A 63 -3.44 -16.87 -0.26
N GLY A 64 -2.44 -16.70 -1.14
CA GLY A 64 -1.98 -15.38 -1.59
C GLY A 64 -1.38 -14.51 -0.48
N GLY A 65 -0.89 -15.13 0.60
CA GLY A 65 -0.41 -14.42 1.79
C GLY A 65 -1.51 -13.88 2.70
N ILE A 66 -2.77 -14.27 2.48
CA ILE A 66 -3.94 -13.88 3.28
C ILE A 66 -4.49 -15.11 4.02
N VAL A 67 -4.93 -14.92 5.26
CA VAL A 67 -5.68 -15.94 6.01
C VAL A 67 -7.08 -16.10 5.38
N ARG A 68 -7.35 -17.25 4.78
CA ARG A 68 -8.65 -17.60 4.20
C ARG A 68 -9.57 -18.31 5.19
N GLY A 69 -9.00 -19.12 6.08
CA GLY A 69 -9.74 -19.82 7.11
C GLY A 69 -8.93 -19.94 8.40
N ALA A 70 -9.62 -19.96 9.54
CA ALA A 70 -9.03 -20.12 10.86
C ALA A 70 -9.86 -21.13 11.65
N TYR A 71 -9.22 -22.18 12.16
CA TYR A 71 -9.94 -23.31 12.78
C TYR A 71 -9.28 -23.71 14.09
N ARG A 72 -10.10 -24.02 15.09
CA ARG A 72 -9.69 -24.69 16.32
C ARG A 72 -9.58 -26.18 16.03
N VAL A 73 -8.49 -26.80 16.46
CA VAL A 73 -8.27 -28.23 16.27
C VAL A 73 -8.93 -29.01 17.39
N ASP A 74 -9.78 -29.97 17.03
CA ASP A 74 -10.41 -30.91 17.96
C ASP A 74 -9.65 -32.24 17.99
N SER A 75 -9.29 -32.78 16.81
CA SER A 75 -8.54 -34.03 16.70
C SER A 75 -7.66 -34.09 15.46
N TRP A 76 -6.66 -34.98 15.47
CA TRP A 76 -5.81 -35.28 14.33
C TRP A 76 -6.00 -36.73 13.88
N HIS A 77 -6.04 -36.96 12.56
CA HIS A 77 -6.15 -38.29 11.98
C HIS A 77 -5.11 -38.50 10.85
N PRO A 78 -4.61 -39.74 10.67
CA PRO A 78 -3.69 -40.03 9.57
C PRO A 78 -4.43 -40.01 8.23
N SER A 79 -3.74 -39.61 7.15
CA SER A 79 -4.29 -39.67 5.80
C SER A 79 -4.69 -41.10 5.44
N THR A 80 -5.87 -41.25 4.83
CA THR A 80 -6.38 -42.51 4.28
C THR A 80 -6.09 -42.65 2.77
N LEU A 81 -5.40 -41.68 2.16
CA LEU A 81 -5.09 -41.70 0.74
C LEU A 81 -3.85 -42.58 0.46
N PRO A 82 -3.82 -43.32 -0.67
CA PRO A 82 -2.63 -44.04 -1.11
C PRO A 82 -1.41 -43.10 -1.24
N ASP A 83 -0.22 -43.59 -0.85
CA ASP A 83 1.07 -42.86 -0.88
C ASP A 83 1.18 -41.63 0.05
N GLU A 84 0.25 -41.51 1.02
CA GLU A 84 0.22 -40.42 2.01
C GLU A 84 0.38 -40.87 3.46
N GLU A 85 0.94 -42.05 3.75
CA GLU A 85 0.92 -42.67 5.11
C GLU A 85 1.65 -41.86 6.21
N LYS A 86 2.38 -40.80 5.82
CA LYS A 86 3.09 -39.88 6.73
C LYS A 86 2.43 -38.50 6.86
N ARG A 87 1.25 -38.31 6.27
CA ARG A 87 0.49 -37.06 6.31
C ARG A 87 -0.71 -37.18 7.25
N TRP A 88 -1.12 -36.05 7.80
CA TRP A 88 -2.16 -35.94 8.81
C TRP A 88 -3.15 -34.86 8.42
N GLY A 89 -4.43 -35.17 8.54
CA GLY A 89 -5.51 -34.19 8.57
C GLY A 89 -5.93 -33.89 10.00
N PHE A 90 -6.75 -32.87 10.17
CA PHE A 90 -7.39 -32.56 11.45
C PHE A 90 -8.92 -32.53 11.29
N ASP A 91 -9.62 -32.57 12.42
CA ASP A 91 -11.02 -32.17 12.51
C ASP A 91 -11.09 -30.99 13.47
N GLY A 92 -12.02 -30.07 13.21
CA GLY A 92 -12.07 -28.82 13.93
C GLY A 92 -13.26 -27.96 13.55
N VAL A 93 -13.37 -26.83 14.23
CA VAL A 93 -14.44 -25.85 14.06
C VAL A 93 -13.89 -24.46 13.77
N PRO A 94 -14.63 -23.56 13.08
CA PRO A 94 -14.19 -22.19 12.85
C PRO A 94 -13.80 -21.46 14.15
N ALA A 95 -12.63 -20.84 14.17
CA ALA A 95 -12.08 -20.06 15.28
C ALA A 95 -12.40 -18.57 15.09
N VAL A 96 -13.69 -18.23 15.11
CA VAL A 96 -14.18 -16.85 14.90
C VAL A 96 -13.62 -15.86 15.93
N GLU A 97 -13.26 -16.34 17.12
CA GLU A 97 -12.70 -15.51 18.19
C GLU A 97 -11.35 -14.87 17.84
N LEU A 98 -10.62 -15.44 16.88
CA LEU A 98 -9.33 -14.90 16.46
C LEU A 98 -9.50 -13.63 15.60
N GLY A 99 -10.60 -13.49 14.87
CA GLY A 99 -10.85 -12.34 14.00
C GLY A 99 -9.75 -12.11 12.94
N VAL A 100 -9.00 -13.16 12.57
CA VAL A 100 -7.83 -13.07 11.67
C VAL A 100 -8.13 -13.37 10.20
N VAL A 101 -9.31 -13.90 9.87
CA VAL A 101 -9.69 -14.17 8.47
C VAL A 101 -9.69 -12.85 7.69
N GLY A 102 -9.08 -12.88 6.51
CA GLY A 102 -8.82 -11.70 5.68
C GLY A 102 -7.51 -10.98 5.99
N THR A 103 -6.82 -11.24 7.10
CA THR A 103 -5.55 -10.57 7.43
C THR A 103 -4.35 -11.13 6.67
N SER A 104 -3.33 -10.29 6.48
CA SER A 104 -2.08 -10.60 5.80
C SER A 104 -1.06 -11.27 6.72
N VAL A 105 -0.51 -12.40 6.29
CA VAL A 105 0.60 -13.09 6.95
C VAL A 105 1.96 -12.84 6.28
N LYS A 106 2.05 -11.88 5.33
CA LYS A 106 3.28 -11.60 4.57
C LYS A 106 4.50 -11.36 5.48
N ARG A 107 4.31 -10.70 6.63
CA ARG A 107 5.38 -10.47 7.63
C ARG A 107 5.96 -11.74 8.25
N LEU A 108 5.21 -12.84 8.19
CA LEU A 108 5.55 -14.15 8.75
C LEU A 108 6.01 -15.13 7.65
N ALA A 109 5.98 -14.70 6.39
CA ALA A 109 6.47 -15.52 5.29
C ALA A 109 7.99 -15.65 5.41
N PRO A 110 8.55 -16.87 5.38
CA PRO A 110 9.99 -17.01 5.23
C PRO A 110 10.43 -16.45 3.87
N PRO A 111 11.72 -16.14 3.69
CA PRO A 111 12.28 -15.88 2.37
C PRO A 111 11.89 -17.01 1.40
N ARG A 112 11.61 -16.66 0.12
CA ARG A 112 11.15 -17.62 -0.89
C ARG A 112 12.15 -18.78 -1.02
N GLY A 113 11.62 -19.99 -1.29
CA GLY A 113 12.40 -21.23 -1.38
C GLY A 113 12.13 -22.28 -0.28
N ALA A 114 11.38 -21.93 0.77
CA ALA A 114 10.99 -22.91 1.80
C ALA A 114 9.98 -23.94 1.24
N SER A 115 10.48 -25.12 0.82
CA SER A 115 9.70 -26.15 0.12
C SER A 115 8.51 -26.73 0.92
N ASN A 116 8.45 -26.51 2.23
CA ASN A 116 7.39 -27.02 3.08
C ASN A 116 6.21 -26.02 3.06
N PRO A 117 4.95 -26.43 2.77
CA PRO A 117 3.78 -25.54 2.88
C PRO A 117 3.30 -25.34 4.32
N VAL A 118 3.86 -26.05 5.31
CA VAL A 118 3.47 -25.97 6.72
C VAL A 118 4.43 -25.05 7.49
N ARG A 119 3.88 -24.17 8.34
CA ARG A 119 4.61 -23.33 9.29
C ARG A 119 4.13 -23.60 10.71
N LEU A 120 5.08 -23.66 11.64
CA LEU A 120 4.82 -24.00 13.04
C LEU A 120 5.09 -22.76 13.90
N PHE A 121 4.04 -22.25 14.56
CA PHE A 121 4.08 -21.17 15.55
C PHE A 121 3.62 -21.73 16.89
N LEU A 122 4.36 -22.72 17.43
CA LEU A 122 3.92 -23.47 18.61
C LEU A 122 3.98 -22.68 19.92
N ASP A 123 4.67 -21.54 19.92
CA ASP A 123 4.74 -20.60 21.04
C ASP A 123 3.83 -19.38 20.83
N GLY A 124 2.93 -19.45 19.84
CA GLY A 124 2.08 -18.34 19.43
C GLY A 124 2.54 -17.68 18.14
N VAL A 125 1.62 -17.02 17.45
CA VAL A 125 1.95 -16.11 16.35
C VAL A 125 2.42 -14.82 17.01
N PRO A 126 3.70 -14.42 16.84
CA PRO A 126 4.24 -13.27 17.52
C PRO A 126 3.50 -12.01 17.08
N GLU A 127 3.46 -10.99 17.94
CA GLU A 127 3.07 -9.66 17.51
C GLU A 127 3.91 -9.24 16.30
N ALA A 128 3.40 -8.34 15.46
CA ALA A 128 4.28 -7.70 14.50
C ALA A 128 5.36 -7.01 15.34
N ALA A 129 6.55 -7.63 15.44
CA ALA A 129 7.69 -6.98 16.04
C ALA A 129 7.75 -5.61 15.36
N SER A 130 7.76 -4.54 16.18
CA SER A 130 8.03 -3.21 15.64
C SER A 130 9.31 -3.36 14.84
N VAL A 131 9.18 -3.32 13.52
CA VAL A 131 10.33 -3.35 12.63
C VAL A 131 11.25 -2.27 13.18
N ASP A 132 12.44 -2.65 13.66
CA ASP A 132 13.35 -1.66 14.22
C ASP A 132 13.83 -0.81 13.04
N VAL A 133 13.13 0.31 12.83
CA VAL A 133 13.42 1.26 11.75
C VAL A 133 14.87 1.73 11.86
N SER A 134 15.42 1.79 13.07
CA SER A 134 16.82 2.13 13.30
C SER A 134 17.76 1.07 12.77
N GLU A 135 17.45 -0.21 13.01
CA GLU A 135 18.24 -1.33 12.50
C GLU A 135 18.16 -1.41 10.97
N LEU A 136 16.96 -1.34 10.39
CA LEU A 136 16.80 -1.33 8.94
C LEU A 136 17.52 -0.15 8.29
N ALA A 137 17.41 1.04 8.90
CA ALA A 137 18.13 2.21 8.43
C ALA A 137 19.64 2.02 8.52
N ALA A 138 20.16 1.43 9.58
CA ALA A 138 21.58 1.12 9.73
C ALA A 138 22.06 0.14 8.65
N GLN A 139 21.30 -0.93 8.39
CA GLN A 139 21.60 -1.90 7.34
C GLN A 139 21.56 -1.26 5.94
N LEU A 140 20.56 -0.42 5.67
CA LEU A 140 20.44 0.31 4.40
C LEU A 140 21.59 1.32 4.24
N ASN A 141 21.95 2.03 5.31
CA ASN A 141 23.04 3.00 5.32
C ASN A 141 24.43 2.37 5.09
N ALA A 142 24.58 1.08 5.42
CA ALA A 142 25.78 0.30 5.20
C ALA A 142 25.91 -0.23 3.77
N GLU A 143 24.82 -0.29 3.00
CA GLU A 143 24.84 -0.76 1.61
C GLU A 143 25.30 0.33 0.63
N PRO A 144 26.39 0.12 -0.13
CA PRO A 144 26.86 1.10 -1.10
C PRO A 144 25.82 1.42 -2.19
N LEU A 145 25.09 0.41 -2.67
CA LEU A 145 24.02 0.60 -3.67
C LEU A 145 22.89 1.48 -3.14
N ALA A 146 22.57 1.40 -1.84
CA ALA A 146 21.58 2.28 -1.24
C ALA A 146 22.06 3.74 -1.18
N ARG A 147 23.35 3.97 -0.94
CA ARG A 147 23.93 5.33 -0.99
C ARG A 147 23.84 5.95 -2.38
N ILE A 148 24.04 5.15 -3.42
CA ILE A 148 23.91 5.58 -4.82
C ILE A 148 22.44 5.84 -5.17
N MET A 149 21.53 4.94 -4.76
CA MET A 149 20.08 5.07 -4.94
C MET A 149 19.54 6.42 -4.44
N PHE A 150 20.04 6.92 -3.30
CA PHE A 150 19.58 8.19 -2.72
C PHE A 150 19.81 9.41 -3.62
N GLY A 151 20.77 9.35 -4.57
CA GLY A 151 21.10 10.48 -5.45
C GLY A 151 20.12 10.70 -6.61
N GLN A 152 19.55 9.63 -7.18
CA GLN A 152 18.72 9.73 -8.41
C GLN A 152 17.40 8.93 -8.39
N ARG A 153 16.93 8.48 -7.21
CA ARG A 153 15.59 7.90 -6.99
C ARG A 153 15.27 6.79 -8.01
N GLU A 154 14.21 6.97 -8.82
CA GLU A 154 13.71 5.99 -9.79
C GLU A 154 14.74 5.70 -10.90
N LEU A 155 15.54 6.70 -11.29
CA LEU A 155 16.57 6.53 -12.33
C LEU A 155 17.65 5.53 -11.94
N PHE A 156 18.03 5.46 -10.66
CA PHE A 156 18.99 4.47 -10.20
C PHE A 156 18.53 3.05 -10.52
N HIS A 157 17.27 2.74 -10.21
CA HIS A 157 16.71 1.41 -10.44
C HIS A 157 16.62 1.10 -11.93
N SER A 158 16.12 2.04 -12.74
CA SER A 158 16.05 1.84 -14.19
C SER A 158 17.45 1.74 -14.84
N ASN A 159 18.44 2.55 -14.38
CA ASN A 159 19.85 2.42 -14.80
C ASN A 159 20.36 0.99 -14.53
N LEU A 160 20.18 0.51 -13.30
CA LEU A 160 20.72 -0.76 -12.88
C LEU A 160 20.03 -1.94 -13.56
N LEU A 161 18.71 -1.89 -13.73
CA LEU A 161 17.96 -2.95 -14.41
C LEU A 161 18.29 -3.04 -15.90
N ALA A 162 18.52 -1.91 -16.57
CA ALA A 162 18.99 -1.92 -17.96
C ALA A 162 20.40 -2.49 -18.08
N TRP A 163 21.32 -2.06 -17.22
CA TRP A 163 22.66 -2.64 -17.18
C TRP A 163 22.63 -4.15 -16.88
N PHE A 164 21.80 -4.59 -15.94
CA PHE A 164 21.62 -6.01 -15.61
C PHE A 164 21.15 -6.81 -16.83
N PHE A 165 20.19 -6.26 -17.58
CA PHE A 165 19.64 -6.89 -18.78
C PHE A 165 20.70 -7.12 -19.87
N ASP A 166 21.69 -6.23 -19.98
CA ASP A 166 22.80 -6.36 -20.94
C ASP A 166 23.98 -7.19 -20.40
N ALA A 167 24.34 -7.00 -19.14
CA ALA A 167 25.56 -7.58 -18.55
C ALA A 167 25.41 -9.05 -18.14
N LEU A 168 24.20 -9.49 -17.80
CA LEU A 168 23.91 -10.84 -17.33
C LEU A 168 22.71 -11.46 -18.08
N PRO A 169 22.81 -11.65 -19.42
CA PRO A 169 21.66 -12.00 -20.26
C PRO A 169 20.93 -13.26 -19.81
N ASP A 170 21.64 -14.36 -19.52
CA ASP A 170 21.04 -15.63 -19.09
C ASP A 170 20.32 -15.53 -17.73
N ILE A 171 20.78 -14.64 -16.85
CA ILE A 171 20.15 -14.40 -15.55
C ILE A 171 18.95 -13.47 -15.73
N ALA A 172 19.10 -12.42 -16.52
CA ALA A 172 18.03 -11.47 -16.84
C ALA A 172 16.86 -12.17 -17.54
N ASP A 173 17.12 -13.13 -18.43
CA ASP A 173 16.10 -13.91 -19.10
C ASP A 173 15.27 -14.73 -18.11
N ARG A 174 15.91 -15.41 -17.16
CA ARG A 174 15.20 -16.13 -16.10
C ARG A 174 14.30 -15.22 -15.25
N VAL A 175 14.66 -13.94 -15.09
CA VAL A 175 13.88 -12.97 -14.32
C VAL A 175 12.69 -12.40 -15.12
N PHE A 176 12.94 -11.94 -16.35
CA PHE A 176 12.01 -11.10 -17.12
C PHE A 176 11.29 -11.84 -18.24
N GLN A 177 11.85 -12.90 -18.81
CA GLN A 177 11.21 -13.65 -19.90
C GLN A 177 9.84 -14.22 -19.53
N PRO A 178 9.57 -14.67 -18.27
CA PRO A 178 8.22 -15.08 -17.88
C PRO A 178 7.18 -13.95 -17.89
N LEU A 179 7.60 -12.69 -18.06
CA LEU A 179 6.71 -11.54 -18.19
C LEU A 179 6.37 -11.21 -19.64
N ALA A 180 7.08 -11.77 -20.62
CA ALA A 180 6.86 -11.48 -22.02
C ALA A 180 6.07 -12.56 -22.75
N VAL A 181 5.68 -12.20 -23.97
CA VAL A 181 4.96 -13.07 -24.90
C VAL A 181 5.75 -13.19 -26.21
N PRO A 182 5.53 -14.25 -27.00
CA PRO A 182 6.14 -14.38 -28.32
C PRO A 182 5.88 -13.16 -29.20
N GLY A 183 6.87 -12.78 -30.00
CA GLY A 183 6.79 -11.63 -30.89
C GLY A 183 7.88 -11.66 -31.96
N ASP A 184 8.16 -10.50 -32.54
CA ASP A 184 8.93 -10.35 -33.78
C ASP A 184 10.24 -9.59 -33.60
N ALA A 185 10.70 -9.34 -32.37
CA ALA A 185 11.99 -8.71 -32.14
C ALA A 185 13.14 -9.61 -32.64
N GLU A 186 14.10 -9.02 -33.36
CA GLU A 186 15.23 -9.75 -33.97
C GLU A 186 16.49 -9.77 -33.07
N GLY A 187 16.60 -8.83 -32.13
CA GLY A 187 17.81 -8.59 -31.34
C GLY A 187 17.54 -8.26 -29.89
N ARG A 188 18.59 -8.36 -29.06
CA ARG A 188 18.58 -7.88 -27.67
C ARG A 188 18.90 -6.38 -27.63
N SER A 189 18.05 -5.61 -26.95
CA SER A 189 18.34 -4.22 -26.63
C SER A 189 17.52 -3.77 -25.42
N VAL A 190 18.00 -2.74 -24.74
CA VAL A 190 17.24 -2.01 -23.73
C VAL A 190 17.23 -0.52 -24.07
N ASP A 191 16.04 0.04 -24.24
CA ASP A 191 15.85 1.48 -24.32
C ASP A 191 15.42 2.01 -22.95
N ARG A 192 15.91 3.21 -22.64
CA ARG A 192 15.53 3.93 -21.42
C ARG A 192 14.94 5.28 -21.75
N GLU A 193 13.95 5.68 -20.97
CA GLU A 193 13.23 6.95 -21.13
C GLU A 193 12.65 7.14 -22.55
N ARG A 194 12.42 6.03 -23.28
CA ARG A 194 11.89 6.07 -24.64
C ARG A 194 10.48 6.64 -24.60
N GLN A 195 10.31 7.84 -25.16
CA GLN A 195 9.06 8.60 -25.07
C GLN A 195 8.57 8.79 -23.62
N ASN A 196 9.50 8.96 -22.68
CA ASN A 196 9.30 9.08 -21.23
C ASN A 196 8.91 7.77 -20.51
N ILE A 197 9.00 6.62 -21.17
CA ILE A 197 8.77 5.32 -20.54
C ILE A 197 10.09 4.81 -19.94
N ASP A 198 10.06 4.36 -18.68
CA ASP A 198 11.28 4.10 -17.91
C ASP A 198 12.20 3.04 -18.54
N LEU A 199 11.66 1.90 -18.94
CA LEU A 199 12.38 0.78 -19.53
C LEU A 199 11.60 0.12 -20.67
N VAL A 200 12.30 -0.21 -21.75
CA VAL A 200 11.77 -1.04 -22.83
C VAL A 200 12.82 -2.10 -23.13
N PHE A 201 12.50 -3.36 -22.80
CA PHE A 201 13.37 -4.49 -23.09
C PHE A 201 12.92 -5.17 -24.38
N CYS A 202 13.88 -5.49 -25.22
CA CYS A 202 13.71 -6.26 -26.44
C CYS A 202 14.65 -7.45 -26.40
N TRP A 203 14.19 -8.62 -26.82
CA TRP A 203 15.02 -9.79 -27.02
C TRP A 203 14.48 -10.68 -28.14
N PRO A 204 15.33 -11.51 -28.76
CA PRO A 204 14.95 -12.24 -29.97
C PRO A 204 13.75 -13.17 -29.77
N GLY A 205 12.73 -13.03 -30.63
CA GLY A 205 11.54 -13.89 -30.66
C GLY A 205 10.41 -13.50 -29.71
N TYR A 206 10.50 -12.35 -29.04
CA TYR A 206 9.48 -11.87 -28.10
C TYR A 206 8.98 -10.48 -28.47
N ALA A 207 7.78 -10.15 -28.01
CA ALA A 207 7.30 -8.77 -28.03
C ALA A 207 8.11 -7.95 -27.02
N SER A 208 8.27 -6.64 -27.27
CA SER A 208 8.93 -5.75 -26.32
C SER A 208 8.23 -5.78 -24.97
N LEU A 209 8.99 -5.84 -23.88
CA LEU A 209 8.48 -5.68 -22.52
C LEU A 209 8.70 -4.23 -22.07
N VAL A 210 7.60 -3.52 -21.89
CA VAL A 210 7.56 -2.15 -21.41
C VAL A 210 7.38 -2.16 -19.90
N ILE A 211 8.29 -1.53 -19.16
CA ILE A 211 8.22 -1.46 -17.70
C ILE A 211 8.15 0.02 -17.29
N GLU A 212 7.06 0.38 -16.61
CA GLU A 212 6.98 1.63 -15.84
C GLU A 212 7.42 1.36 -14.41
N ASN A 213 8.38 2.15 -13.91
CA ASN A 213 9.03 1.92 -12.63
C ASN A 213 8.58 2.94 -11.56
N LYS A 214 8.09 2.45 -10.42
CA LYS A 214 7.54 3.27 -9.33
C LYS A 214 8.01 2.80 -7.95
N VAL A 215 9.10 3.41 -7.48
CA VAL A 215 9.73 3.03 -6.19
C VAL A 215 9.13 3.79 -5.01
N PHE A 216 8.90 5.09 -5.17
CA PHE A 216 8.49 5.98 -4.07
C PHE A 216 7.20 6.76 -4.38
N SER A 217 6.44 6.28 -5.36
CA SER A 217 5.22 6.89 -5.86
C SER A 217 4.22 5.80 -6.22
N LEU A 218 2.92 6.12 -6.14
CA LEU A 218 1.90 5.24 -6.67
C LEU A 218 1.90 5.33 -8.20
N PRO A 219 1.63 4.23 -8.91
CA PRO A 219 1.32 4.28 -10.33
C PRO A 219 0.10 5.17 -10.60
N ASP A 220 0.22 6.09 -11.57
CA ASP A 220 -0.87 6.94 -12.03
C ASP A 220 -1.55 6.29 -13.25
N LEU A 221 -2.82 5.90 -13.13
CA LEU A 221 -3.55 5.25 -14.23
C LEU A 221 -3.62 6.14 -15.49
N GLY A 222 -3.78 7.45 -15.32
CA GLY A 222 -3.80 8.39 -16.44
C GLY A 222 -2.45 8.46 -17.18
N GLN A 223 -1.32 8.34 -16.48
CA GLN A 223 0.01 8.22 -17.07
C GLN A 223 0.16 6.91 -17.84
N LEU A 224 -0.28 5.80 -17.24
CA LEU A 224 -0.25 4.48 -17.87
C LEU A 224 -1.09 4.44 -19.16
N ASP A 225 -2.26 5.09 -19.18
CA ASP A 225 -3.09 5.23 -20.39
C ASP A 225 -2.37 6.01 -21.50
N ARG A 226 -1.73 7.14 -21.16
CA ARG A 226 -0.92 7.91 -22.12
C ARG A 226 0.24 7.10 -22.68
N TYR A 227 0.78 6.15 -21.92
CA TYR A 227 1.83 5.26 -22.40
C TYR A 227 1.27 4.17 -23.31
N MET A 228 0.10 3.62 -23.01
CA MET A 228 -0.61 2.70 -23.91
C MET A 228 -0.86 3.33 -25.28
N GLU A 229 -1.28 4.60 -25.33
CA GLU A 229 -1.48 5.33 -26.58
C GLU A 229 -0.20 5.48 -27.39
N LYS A 230 0.94 5.70 -26.72
CA LYS A 230 2.26 5.83 -27.38
C LYS A 230 2.74 4.49 -27.94
N VAL A 231 2.69 3.43 -27.15
CA VAL A 231 3.18 2.10 -27.55
C VAL A 231 2.31 1.46 -28.62
N ALA A 232 1.01 1.79 -28.68
CA ALA A 232 0.11 1.36 -29.75
C ALA A 232 0.54 1.85 -31.15
N GLN A 233 1.38 2.89 -31.22
CA GLN A 233 1.92 3.43 -32.48
C GLN A 233 3.23 2.73 -32.90
N TRP A 234 3.76 1.83 -32.07
CA TRP A 234 5.01 1.14 -32.39
C TRP A 234 4.76 0.07 -33.46
N LYS A 235 5.77 -0.13 -34.31
CA LYS A 235 5.74 -1.20 -35.32
C LYS A 235 6.09 -2.54 -34.65
N GLY A 236 5.46 -3.60 -35.12
CA GLY A 236 5.73 -4.97 -34.70
C GLY A 236 4.64 -5.55 -33.80
N ALA A 237 4.97 -6.60 -33.06
CA ALA A 237 4.08 -7.20 -32.07
C ALA A 237 3.71 -6.19 -30.96
N ALA A 238 2.47 -6.29 -30.47
CA ALA A 238 2.00 -5.44 -29.39
C ALA A 238 2.88 -5.64 -28.13
N PRO A 239 3.44 -4.58 -27.54
CA PRO A 239 4.29 -4.72 -26.35
C PRO A 239 3.53 -5.24 -25.13
N GLU A 240 4.21 -6.03 -24.30
CA GLU A 240 3.72 -6.39 -22.96
C GLU A 240 3.96 -5.22 -22.00
N LEU A 241 2.95 -4.92 -21.18
CA LEU A 241 2.94 -3.76 -20.30
C LEU A 241 3.05 -4.20 -18.84
N CYS A 242 4.08 -3.75 -18.15
CA CYS A 242 4.34 -4.07 -16.76
C CYS A 242 4.55 -2.80 -15.94
N VAL A 243 3.89 -2.71 -14.79
CA VAL A 243 4.19 -1.72 -13.76
C VAL A 243 4.98 -2.41 -12.65
N LEU A 244 6.22 -1.97 -12.45
CA LEU A 244 7.08 -2.40 -11.36
C LEU A 244 6.94 -1.40 -10.22
N SER A 245 6.31 -1.79 -9.11
CA SER A 245 6.04 -0.87 -8.02
C SER A 245 6.32 -1.42 -6.62
N MET A 246 6.87 -0.57 -5.75
CA MET A 246 7.03 -0.90 -4.33
C MET A 246 5.68 -0.92 -3.61
N ILE A 247 4.75 -0.10 -4.10
CA ILE A 247 3.43 0.06 -3.53
C ILE A 247 2.45 -0.55 -4.51
N ALA A 248 1.67 -1.52 -4.06
CA ALA A 248 0.70 -2.15 -4.92
C ALA A 248 -0.37 -1.12 -5.35
N PRO A 249 -0.61 -0.93 -6.66
CA PRO A 249 -1.80 -0.24 -7.11
C PRO A 249 -3.03 -1.11 -6.83
N GLU A 250 -4.22 -0.54 -7.03
CA GLU A 250 -5.42 -1.37 -7.14
C GLU A 250 -5.27 -2.31 -8.33
N VAL A 251 -5.45 -3.61 -8.07
CA VAL A 251 -5.27 -4.67 -9.06
C VAL A 251 -6.46 -5.62 -9.10
N GLU A 252 -6.74 -6.10 -10.30
CA GLU A 252 -7.62 -7.20 -10.60
C GLU A 252 -6.74 -8.42 -10.95
N PHE A 253 -7.08 -9.58 -10.43
CA PHE A 253 -6.34 -10.81 -10.77
C PHE A 253 -6.94 -11.47 -11.99
N ARG A 254 -6.07 -11.94 -12.88
CA ARG A 254 -6.45 -12.68 -14.08
C ARG A 254 -5.67 -13.99 -14.13
N ASP A 255 -6.32 -15.04 -14.61
CA ASP A 255 -5.64 -16.32 -14.84
C ASP A 255 -4.84 -16.25 -16.14
N VAL A 256 -3.53 -16.42 -16.02
CA VAL A 256 -2.58 -16.48 -17.14
C VAL A 256 -1.82 -17.79 -17.02
N MET A 257 -2.05 -18.72 -17.96
CA MET A 257 -1.41 -20.05 -17.96
C MET A 257 -1.58 -20.84 -16.64
N GLY A 258 -2.71 -20.68 -15.97
CA GLY A 258 -3.00 -21.34 -14.69
C GLY A 258 -2.39 -20.64 -13.46
N GLU A 259 -1.78 -19.48 -13.64
CA GLU A 259 -1.31 -18.62 -12.55
C GLU A 259 -2.17 -17.38 -12.40
N ARG A 260 -2.48 -17.01 -11.16
CA ARG A 260 -3.16 -15.75 -10.85
C ARG A 260 -2.18 -14.59 -10.91
N VAL A 261 -2.33 -13.76 -11.93
CA VAL A 261 -1.46 -12.61 -12.17
C VAL A 261 -2.22 -11.30 -11.90
N PRO A 262 -1.66 -10.36 -11.13
CA PRO A 262 -2.31 -9.08 -10.86
C PRO A 262 -2.14 -8.12 -12.03
N PHE A 263 -3.20 -7.41 -12.39
CA PHE A 263 -3.22 -6.37 -13.40
C PHE A 263 -3.87 -5.11 -12.84
N THR A 264 -3.38 -3.93 -13.21
CA THR A 264 -4.12 -2.69 -12.98
C THR A 264 -5.43 -2.70 -13.77
N ARG A 265 -6.36 -1.82 -13.38
CA ARG A 265 -7.65 -1.69 -14.06
C ARG A 265 -7.52 -1.40 -15.57
N ASN A 266 -6.50 -0.67 -15.98
CA ASN A 266 -6.21 -0.37 -17.39
C ASN A 266 -5.33 -1.44 -18.08
N GLY A 267 -5.09 -2.58 -17.44
CA GLY A 267 -4.51 -3.75 -18.09
C GLY A 267 -2.98 -3.85 -18.05
N TRP A 268 -2.29 -3.07 -17.22
CA TRP A 268 -0.86 -3.26 -16.98
C TRP A 268 -0.64 -4.39 -15.99
N ARG A 269 0.22 -5.34 -16.34
CA ARG A 269 0.64 -6.39 -15.40
C ARG A 269 1.36 -5.75 -14.22
N HIS A 270 1.05 -6.11 -12.99
CA HIS A 270 1.75 -5.59 -11.81
C HIS A 270 2.83 -6.58 -11.35
N LEU A 271 4.05 -6.07 -11.19
CA LEU A 271 5.15 -6.76 -10.50
C LEU A 271 5.53 -5.94 -9.28
N SER A 272 5.44 -6.52 -8.09
CA SER A 272 5.97 -5.85 -6.90
C SER A 272 7.50 -5.93 -6.88
N TYR A 273 8.13 -4.97 -6.22
CA TYR A 273 9.57 -5.01 -5.99
C TYR A 273 10.01 -6.22 -5.15
N ASP A 274 9.20 -6.67 -4.19
CA ASP A 274 9.43 -7.96 -3.52
C ASP A 274 9.39 -9.11 -4.53
N GLY A 275 8.40 -9.12 -5.43
CA GLY A 275 8.29 -10.09 -6.51
C GLY A 275 9.50 -10.10 -7.44
N LEU A 276 10.09 -8.93 -7.72
CA LEU A 276 11.33 -8.81 -8.46
C LEU A 276 12.53 -9.34 -7.67
N ALA A 277 12.68 -8.96 -6.39
CA ALA A 277 13.77 -9.45 -5.53
C ALA A 277 13.76 -10.97 -5.40
N ASP A 278 12.58 -11.54 -5.25
CA ASP A 278 12.38 -12.98 -5.22
C ASP A 278 12.80 -13.66 -6.53
N ARG A 279 12.41 -13.11 -7.70
CA ARG A 279 12.86 -13.61 -9.01
C ARG A 279 14.36 -13.49 -9.19
N LEU A 280 14.96 -12.42 -8.68
CA LEU A 280 16.41 -12.22 -8.70
C LEU A 280 17.11 -13.28 -7.86
N ASP A 281 16.66 -13.51 -6.63
CA ASP A 281 17.26 -14.50 -5.73
C ASP A 281 17.20 -15.92 -6.35
N GLU A 282 16.05 -16.29 -6.93
CA GLU A 282 15.88 -17.56 -7.65
C GLU A 282 16.80 -17.66 -8.88
N ALA A 283 16.93 -16.59 -9.68
CA ALA A 283 17.79 -16.59 -10.86
C ALA A 283 19.29 -16.55 -10.51
N LEU A 284 19.66 -15.97 -9.38
CA LEU A 284 21.06 -15.87 -8.91
C LEU A 284 21.49 -17.11 -8.11
N GLU A 285 20.57 -18.01 -7.78
CA GLU A 285 20.88 -19.27 -7.09
C GLU A 285 21.86 -20.10 -7.92
N GLY A 286 22.96 -20.53 -7.29
CA GLY A 286 24.03 -21.30 -7.94
C GLY A 286 24.89 -20.50 -8.93
N ALA A 287 24.63 -19.21 -9.15
CA ALA A 287 25.52 -18.36 -9.95
C ALA A 287 26.87 -18.14 -9.22
N GLY A 288 27.95 -17.96 -10.00
CA GLY A 288 29.29 -17.72 -9.44
C GLY A 288 29.42 -16.38 -8.71
N ASP A 289 30.60 -16.09 -8.18
CA ASP A 289 30.86 -14.89 -7.36
C ASP A 289 31.44 -13.71 -8.16
N ALA A 290 31.02 -13.59 -9.41
CA ALA A 290 31.40 -12.45 -10.26
C ALA A 290 30.84 -11.14 -9.68
N TYR A 291 31.54 -10.03 -9.94
CA TYR A 291 31.16 -8.71 -9.44
C TYR A 291 29.72 -8.35 -9.85
N GLU A 292 29.33 -8.70 -11.07
CA GLU A 292 28.00 -8.43 -11.63
C GLU A 292 26.91 -9.19 -10.88
N VAL A 293 27.16 -10.47 -10.56
CA VAL A 293 26.23 -11.34 -9.81
C VAL A 293 26.08 -10.83 -8.38
N GLU A 294 27.17 -10.51 -7.71
CA GLU A 294 27.16 -9.97 -6.35
C GLU A 294 26.46 -8.59 -6.30
N THR A 295 26.63 -7.76 -7.34
CA THR A 295 25.90 -6.48 -7.47
C THR A 295 24.39 -6.72 -7.47
N MET A 296 23.90 -7.73 -8.19
CA MET A 296 22.47 -8.04 -8.22
C MET A 296 21.95 -8.69 -6.93
N ARG A 297 22.77 -9.50 -6.24
CA ARG A 297 22.45 -10.00 -4.88
C ARG A 297 22.27 -8.84 -3.89
N ARG A 298 23.19 -7.86 -3.93
CA ARG A 298 23.10 -6.64 -3.10
C ARG A 298 21.92 -5.77 -3.48
N TYR A 299 21.59 -5.68 -4.77
CA TYR A 299 20.40 -4.96 -5.21
C TYR A 299 19.12 -5.60 -4.66
N SER A 300 18.99 -6.93 -4.74
CA SER A 300 17.88 -7.66 -4.11
C SER A 300 17.80 -7.35 -2.61
N ARG A 301 18.93 -7.37 -1.90
CA ARG A 301 18.98 -6.97 -0.47
C ARG A 301 18.50 -5.54 -0.24
N VAL A 302 18.95 -4.55 -1.04
CA VAL A 302 18.50 -3.15 -0.92
C VAL A 302 17.01 -3.04 -1.13
N VAL A 303 16.46 -3.72 -2.14
CA VAL A 303 15.02 -3.76 -2.42
C VAL A 303 14.26 -4.27 -1.20
N ARG A 304 14.70 -5.38 -0.60
CA ARG A 304 14.06 -5.95 0.61
C ARG A 304 14.14 -5.02 1.82
N LEU A 305 15.27 -4.34 2.02
CA LEU A 305 15.42 -3.36 3.10
C LEU A 305 14.49 -2.17 2.92
N VAL A 306 14.35 -1.66 1.69
CA VAL A 306 13.40 -0.59 1.37
C VAL A 306 11.95 -1.05 1.55
N SER A 307 11.62 -2.27 1.11
CA SER A 307 10.30 -2.86 1.30
C SER A 307 9.95 -2.99 2.78
N ALA A 308 10.87 -3.52 3.59
CA ALA A 308 10.69 -3.64 5.04
C ALA A 308 10.54 -2.27 5.74
N LEU A 309 11.24 -1.23 5.28
CA LEU A 309 11.01 0.14 5.75
C LEU A 309 9.62 0.64 5.36
N ILE A 310 9.15 0.38 4.15
CA ILE A 310 7.79 0.74 3.71
C ILE A 310 6.74 0.00 4.55
N ASP A 311 6.97 -1.26 4.90
CA ASP A 311 6.10 -2.04 5.78
C ASP A 311 6.05 -1.50 7.21
N SER A 312 7.08 -0.78 7.68
CA SER A 312 6.99 -0.06 8.96
C SER A 312 5.92 1.06 8.96
N THR A 313 5.43 1.46 7.78
CA THR A 313 4.38 2.49 7.66
C THR A 313 2.96 1.95 7.79
N VAL A 314 2.78 0.62 7.90
CA VAL A 314 1.47 -0.03 8.10
C VAL A 314 0.72 0.58 9.29
N VAL A 315 -0.56 0.87 9.09
CA VAL A 315 -1.47 1.32 10.14
C VAL A 315 -2.19 0.08 10.71
N GLN A 316 -2.18 -0.11 12.03
CA GLN A 316 -2.73 -1.31 12.70
C GLN A 316 -4.26 -1.41 12.63
N GLY A 317 -4.93 -0.28 12.37
CA GLY A 317 -6.35 -0.20 12.08
C GLY A 317 -7.06 0.95 12.80
N PRO A 318 -8.40 0.98 12.74
CA PRO A 318 -9.17 2.19 13.08
C PRO A 318 -9.24 2.49 14.59
N GLU A 319 -9.03 1.47 15.42
CA GLU A 319 -9.03 1.59 16.89
C GLU A 319 -7.63 1.84 17.46
N SER A 320 -6.62 2.03 16.60
CA SER A 320 -5.23 2.18 17.00
C SER A 320 -4.95 3.57 17.59
N ASP A 321 -4.34 3.60 18.77
CA ASP A 321 -3.79 4.82 19.39
C ASP A 321 -2.38 5.16 18.90
N GLU A 322 -1.91 4.48 17.85
CA GLU A 322 -0.65 4.85 17.21
C GLU A 322 -0.73 6.27 16.62
N PRO A 323 0.41 6.99 16.56
CA PRO A 323 0.47 8.29 15.90
C PRO A 323 0.03 8.22 14.44
N ALA A 324 -0.74 9.22 13.99
CA ALA A 324 -1.09 9.35 12.57
C ALA A 324 0.18 9.49 11.71
N TRP A 325 1.10 10.36 12.15
CA TRP A 325 2.40 10.54 11.49
C TRP A 325 3.51 9.74 12.17
N LEU A 326 4.41 9.21 11.35
CA LEU A 326 5.69 8.65 11.83
C LEU A 326 6.47 9.72 12.59
N GLY A 327 7.00 9.35 13.75
CA GLY A 327 7.71 10.26 14.62
C GLY A 327 9.06 10.70 14.05
N HIS A 328 9.52 11.90 14.40
CA HIS A 328 10.84 12.37 14.00
C HIS A 328 11.95 11.41 14.47
N ASN A 329 11.83 10.86 15.68
CA ASN A 329 12.82 9.95 16.26
C ASN A 329 12.85 8.60 15.54
N GLU A 330 11.70 8.10 15.07
CA GLU A 330 11.61 6.85 14.32
C GLU A 330 12.32 6.97 12.97
N LEU A 331 12.23 8.14 12.34
CA LEU A 331 12.81 8.39 11.02
C LEU A 331 14.24 8.94 11.06
N ALA A 332 14.69 9.48 12.20
CA ALA A 332 16.02 10.08 12.34
C ALA A 332 17.19 9.19 11.91
N PRO A 333 17.17 7.85 12.12
CA PRO A 333 18.21 6.94 11.64
C PRO A 333 18.35 6.87 10.11
N ILE A 334 17.30 7.24 9.36
CA ILE A 334 17.29 7.18 7.89
C ILE A 334 18.02 8.40 7.33
N ALA A 335 19.22 8.16 6.77
CA ALA A 335 20.08 9.23 6.28
C ALA A 335 19.45 10.01 5.11
N SER A 336 18.71 9.33 4.23
CA SER A 336 18.07 9.97 3.07
C SER A 336 16.82 10.75 3.48
N SER A 337 16.81 12.05 3.20
CA SER A 337 15.60 12.88 3.32
C SER A 337 14.51 12.43 2.35
N GLN A 338 14.89 11.90 1.19
CA GLN A 338 13.97 11.37 0.19
C GLN A 338 13.29 10.09 0.67
N THR A 339 14.03 9.16 1.27
CA THR A 339 13.44 7.95 1.87
C THR A 339 12.51 8.33 3.02
N ARG A 340 12.90 9.26 3.90
CA ARG A 340 11.99 9.78 4.95
C ARG A 340 10.72 10.39 4.37
N SER A 341 10.84 11.20 3.31
CA SER A 341 9.68 11.77 2.62
C SER A 341 8.80 10.72 1.98
N ALA A 342 9.38 9.65 1.43
CA ALA A 342 8.63 8.55 0.85
C ALA A 342 7.85 7.78 1.92
N LEU A 343 8.47 7.46 3.07
CA LEU A 343 7.79 6.80 4.19
C LEU A 343 6.63 7.64 4.74
N HIS A 344 6.83 8.95 4.89
CA HIS A 344 5.74 9.87 5.25
C HIS A 344 4.61 9.88 4.22
N LYS A 345 4.95 9.90 2.93
CA LYS A 345 3.97 9.80 1.85
C LYS A 345 3.21 8.47 1.94
N MET A 346 3.90 7.37 2.21
CA MET A 346 3.28 6.04 2.35
C MET A 346 2.34 5.97 3.53
N ARG A 347 2.75 6.53 4.67
CA ARG A 347 1.89 6.66 5.83
C ARG A 347 0.62 7.46 5.48
N ALA A 348 0.74 8.56 4.73
CA ALA A 348 -0.42 9.34 4.29
C ALA A 348 -1.40 8.52 3.43
N PHE A 349 -0.90 7.78 2.44
CA PHE A 349 -1.76 6.92 1.60
C PHE A 349 -2.46 5.83 2.40
N ARG A 350 -1.75 5.18 3.34
CA ARG A 350 -2.34 4.16 4.22
C ARG A 350 -3.40 4.73 5.16
N LEU A 351 -3.19 5.95 5.67
CA LEU A 351 -4.21 6.66 6.44
C LEU A 351 -5.44 6.99 5.59
N ALA A 352 -5.26 7.48 4.35
CA ALA A 352 -6.38 7.78 3.47
C ALA A 352 -7.19 6.53 3.12
N ALA A 353 -6.53 5.41 2.83
CA ALA A 353 -7.19 4.13 2.59
C ALA A 353 -8.02 3.68 3.82
N LEU A 354 -7.42 3.73 5.02
CA LEU A 354 -8.11 3.38 6.26
C LEU A 354 -9.29 4.32 6.57
N LEU A 355 -9.13 5.62 6.28
CA LEU A 355 -10.22 6.59 6.41
C LEU A 355 -11.37 6.23 5.47
N ASN A 356 -11.09 5.87 4.22
CA ASN A 356 -12.11 5.51 3.24
C ASN A 356 -12.93 4.28 3.66
N GLU A 357 -12.32 3.34 4.38
CA GLU A 357 -13.03 2.20 4.98
C GLU A 357 -13.90 2.59 6.18
N SER A 358 -13.54 3.67 6.87
CA SER A 358 -14.15 4.11 8.14
C SER A 358 -15.14 5.26 7.99
N LEU A 359 -15.15 5.93 6.83
CA LEU A 359 -16.00 7.08 6.57
C LEU A 359 -17.48 6.66 6.45
N PRO A 360 -18.43 7.54 6.82
CA PRO A 360 -19.85 7.27 6.65
C PRO A 360 -20.21 6.92 5.20
N THR A 361 -21.14 5.99 5.02
CA THR A 361 -21.63 5.60 3.68
C THR A 361 -22.17 6.81 2.93
N GLY A 362 -21.69 7.01 1.69
CA GLY A 362 -22.07 8.14 0.84
C GLY A 362 -21.16 9.36 0.94
N ALA A 363 -20.16 9.35 1.82
CA ALA A 363 -19.11 10.37 1.83
C ALA A 363 -18.17 10.21 0.62
N ASP A 364 -17.66 11.34 0.13
CA ASP A 364 -16.57 11.35 -0.84
C ASP A 364 -15.30 10.70 -0.25
N ALA A 365 -14.43 10.17 -1.11
CA ALA A 365 -13.20 9.54 -0.67
C ALA A 365 -12.17 10.58 -0.17
N SER A 366 -11.49 10.26 0.93
CA SER A 366 -10.26 10.93 1.35
C SER A 366 -9.13 10.65 0.36
N ASP A 367 -8.27 11.63 0.21
CA ASP A 367 -7.10 11.61 -0.67
C ASP A 367 -5.81 11.87 0.13
N ALA A 368 -4.68 11.43 -0.43
CA ALA A 368 -3.35 11.64 0.12
C ALA A 368 -2.40 12.20 -0.93
N GLY A 369 -1.54 13.12 -0.50
CA GLY A 369 -0.61 13.79 -1.39
C GLY A 369 0.63 14.31 -0.70
N VAL A 370 1.38 15.09 -1.45
CA VAL A 370 2.53 15.85 -0.94
C VAL A 370 2.39 17.27 -1.40
N SER A 371 2.45 18.21 -0.46
CA SER A 371 2.48 19.64 -0.75
C SER A 371 3.63 20.28 0.03
N HIS A 372 4.45 21.08 -0.66
CA HIS A 372 5.70 21.66 -0.14
C HIS A 372 6.64 20.63 0.53
N GLY A 373 6.69 19.41 -0.01
CA GLY A 373 7.52 18.32 0.54
C GLY A 373 7.00 17.71 1.84
N LYS A 374 5.78 18.06 2.27
CA LYS A 374 5.14 17.52 3.47
C LYS A 374 3.97 16.61 3.10
N PRO A 375 3.79 15.47 3.81
CA PRO A 375 2.66 14.59 3.59
C PRO A 375 1.35 15.33 3.92
N LEU A 376 0.33 15.07 3.12
CA LEU A 376 -1.00 15.64 3.23
C LEU A 376 -2.01 14.50 3.18
N VAL A 377 -2.96 14.49 4.11
CA VAL A 377 -4.20 13.72 3.99
C VAL A 377 -5.34 14.71 4.00
N THR A 378 -6.31 14.54 3.12
CA THR A 378 -7.44 15.46 2.99
C THR A 378 -8.73 14.72 2.73
N TRP A 379 -9.83 15.29 3.21
CA TRP A 379 -11.16 14.97 2.74
C TRP A 379 -11.89 16.27 2.42
N ASN A 380 -12.73 16.25 1.41
CA ASN A 380 -13.57 17.39 1.05
C ASN A 380 -14.85 16.97 0.33
N ALA A 381 -15.82 17.87 0.32
CA ALA A 381 -17.07 17.74 -0.41
C ALA A 381 -17.45 19.08 -1.04
N TRP A 382 -18.21 19.01 -2.14
CA TRP A 382 -18.81 20.19 -2.76
C TRP A 382 -20.18 20.48 -2.13
N ILE A 383 -20.38 21.73 -1.71
CA ILE A 383 -21.63 22.22 -1.11
C ILE A 383 -22.04 23.55 -1.74
N ASP A 384 -23.33 23.87 -1.69
CA ASP A 384 -23.85 25.17 -2.13
C ASP A 384 -23.98 26.11 -0.93
N ARG A 385 -23.48 27.34 -1.07
CA ARG A 385 -23.58 28.43 -0.09
C ARG A 385 -23.73 29.77 -0.78
N GLU A 386 -24.70 30.56 -0.35
CA GLU A 386 -24.99 31.89 -0.94
C GLU A 386 -25.17 31.84 -2.49
N GLY A 387 -25.70 30.73 -3.02
CA GLY A 387 -25.87 30.52 -4.47
C GLY A 387 -24.58 30.17 -5.23
N HIS A 388 -23.49 29.88 -4.52
CA HIS A 388 -22.21 29.47 -5.08
C HIS A 388 -21.84 28.04 -4.68
N ARG A 389 -21.37 27.27 -5.65
CA ARG A 389 -20.77 25.96 -5.42
C ARG A 389 -19.36 26.12 -4.88
N ILE A 390 -19.14 25.71 -3.64
CA ILE A 390 -17.84 25.78 -2.93
C ILE A 390 -17.41 24.37 -2.51
N CYS A 391 -16.11 24.19 -2.26
CA CYS A 391 -15.60 22.93 -1.72
C CYS A 391 -15.12 23.17 -0.29
N ALA A 392 -15.62 22.35 0.64
CA ALA A 392 -15.34 22.44 2.07
C ALA A 392 -14.76 21.12 2.57
N GLY A 393 -13.87 21.17 3.56
CA GLY A 393 -13.27 19.95 4.07
C GLY A 393 -12.25 20.14 5.18
N TRP A 394 -11.45 19.09 5.39
CA TRP A 394 -10.33 19.11 6.32
C TRP A 394 -9.04 18.61 5.68
N GLN A 395 -7.91 19.07 6.24
CA GLN A 395 -6.56 18.65 5.86
C GLN A 395 -5.71 18.37 7.10
N LEU A 396 -5.03 17.24 7.12
CA LEU A 396 -3.93 16.98 8.05
C LEU A 396 -2.60 17.16 7.30
N GLN A 397 -1.82 18.17 7.68
CA GLN A 397 -0.51 18.45 7.07
C GLN A 397 0.42 19.12 8.07
N ASP A 398 1.67 18.65 8.13
CA ASP A 398 2.74 19.28 8.94
C ASP A 398 2.32 19.53 10.41
N GLY A 399 1.69 18.51 11.02
CA GLY A 399 1.21 18.60 12.40
C GLY A 399 0.07 19.59 12.61
N GLN A 400 -0.67 19.98 11.56
CA GLN A 400 -1.85 20.83 11.66
C GLN A 400 -3.08 20.08 11.15
N PHE A 401 -4.15 20.07 11.95
CA PHE A 401 -5.48 19.71 11.47
C PHE A 401 -6.20 20.99 11.07
N ARG A 402 -6.49 21.12 9.78
CA ARG A 402 -7.06 22.32 9.16
C ARG A 402 -8.50 22.07 8.76
N ARG A 403 -9.36 23.06 8.97
CA ARG A 403 -10.67 23.22 8.32
C ARG A 403 -10.50 24.22 7.19
N PHE A 404 -10.95 23.90 5.98
CA PHE A 404 -10.71 24.76 4.81
C PHE A 404 -11.92 24.92 3.89
N LEU A 405 -11.86 25.96 3.06
CA LEU A 405 -12.72 26.20 1.91
C LEU A 405 -11.89 26.48 0.66
N ILE A 406 -12.41 26.02 -0.48
CA ILE A 406 -12.02 26.42 -1.82
C ILE A 406 -13.20 27.18 -2.42
N THR A 407 -12.97 28.41 -2.86
CA THR A 407 -13.98 29.32 -3.41
C THR A 407 -13.68 29.65 -4.88
N PRO A 408 -14.03 28.79 -5.85
CA PRO A 408 -13.71 29.02 -7.26
C PRO A 408 -14.32 30.32 -7.83
N HIS A 409 -15.46 30.75 -7.26
CA HIS A 409 -16.11 32.02 -7.62
C HIS A 409 -15.32 33.27 -7.19
N ILE A 410 -14.36 33.13 -6.27
CA ILE A 410 -13.44 34.20 -5.81
C ILE A 410 -12.00 33.84 -6.19
N LEU A 411 -11.77 33.61 -7.48
CA LEU A 411 -10.46 33.26 -8.02
C LEU A 411 -9.54 34.48 -8.15
N GLY A 412 -8.34 34.39 -7.57
CA GLY A 412 -7.26 35.36 -7.77
C GLY A 412 -6.35 35.54 -6.56
N THR A 413 -5.14 36.02 -6.79
CA THR A 413 -4.11 36.24 -5.76
C THR A 413 -4.02 37.69 -5.28
N SER A 414 -4.84 38.59 -5.82
CA SER A 414 -4.84 40.01 -5.44
C SER A 414 -5.27 40.22 -3.98
N VAL A 415 -4.89 41.36 -3.40
CA VAL A 415 -5.25 41.72 -2.02
C VAL A 415 -6.78 41.82 -1.88
N GLU A 416 -7.46 42.35 -2.90
CA GLU A 416 -8.91 42.48 -2.96
C GLU A 416 -9.59 41.11 -2.97
N LYS A 417 -9.11 40.19 -3.84
CA LYS A 417 -9.66 38.82 -3.91
C LYS A 417 -9.42 38.04 -2.62
N LYS A 418 -8.26 38.23 -1.98
CA LYS A 418 -7.99 37.66 -0.66
C LYS A 418 -8.92 38.23 0.41
N ALA A 419 -9.18 39.53 0.40
CA ALA A 419 -10.12 40.18 1.33
C ALA A 419 -11.56 39.69 1.12
N GLU A 420 -11.98 39.52 -0.14
CA GLU A 420 -13.28 38.97 -0.52
C GLU A 420 -13.46 37.53 0.01
N ARG A 421 -12.44 36.67 -0.13
CA ARG A 421 -12.45 35.32 0.47
C ARG A 421 -12.53 35.34 1.99
N ILE A 422 -11.79 36.22 2.65
CA ILE A 422 -11.84 36.37 4.12
C ILE A 422 -13.23 36.84 4.56
N ALA A 423 -13.84 37.77 3.82
CA ALA A 423 -15.19 38.24 4.11
C ALA A 423 -16.23 37.11 3.98
N PHE A 424 -16.15 36.31 2.91
CA PHE A 424 -16.97 35.12 2.73
C PHE A 424 -16.78 34.13 3.89
N ALA A 425 -15.54 33.79 4.24
CA ALA A 425 -15.25 32.88 5.34
C ALA A 425 -15.74 33.37 6.72
N ARG A 426 -15.81 34.69 6.95
CA ARG A 426 -16.38 35.27 8.18
C ARG A 426 -17.90 35.16 8.25
N ARG A 427 -18.59 35.08 7.11
CA ARG A 427 -20.04 34.84 7.06
C ARG A 427 -20.40 33.36 7.26
N HIS A 428 -19.43 32.46 7.07
CA HIS A 428 -19.57 31.02 7.28
C HIS A 428 -18.67 30.48 8.41
N PRO A 429 -18.77 31.01 9.64
CA PRO A 429 -17.91 30.59 10.76
C PRO A 429 -18.08 29.11 11.13
N GLU A 430 -19.26 28.53 10.88
CA GLU A 430 -19.57 27.12 11.10
C GLU A 430 -18.63 26.19 10.31
N LEU A 431 -18.23 26.60 9.10
CA LEU A 431 -17.34 25.80 8.25
C LEU A 431 -15.89 25.79 8.75
N PHE A 432 -15.56 26.59 9.76
CA PHE A 432 -14.24 26.65 10.40
C PHE A 432 -14.30 26.43 11.91
N SER A 433 -15.42 25.94 12.44
CA SER A 433 -15.55 25.70 13.87
C SER A 433 -14.68 24.51 14.31
N PHE A 434 -14.03 24.69 15.45
CA PHE A 434 -13.34 23.62 16.18
C PHE A 434 -14.03 23.32 17.50
N GLU A 435 -15.17 23.96 17.78
CA GLU A 435 -15.98 23.68 18.96
C GLU A 435 -16.42 22.22 18.93
N THR A 436 -16.19 21.48 20.02
CA THR A 436 -16.38 20.02 20.16
C THR A 436 -15.41 19.15 19.35
N LEU A 437 -14.99 19.58 18.16
CA LEU A 437 -13.97 18.89 17.36
C LEU A 437 -12.61 18.85 18.08
N ASP A 438 -12.28 19.88 18.84
CA ASP A 438 -11.08 19.96 19.67
C ASP A 438 -10.99 18.84 20.72
N VAL A 439 -12.12 18.45 21.32
CA VAL A 439 -12.22 17.28 22.21
C VAL A 439 -11.93 15.99 21.43
N VAL A 440 -12.48 15.84 20.23
CA VAL A 440 -12.26 14.66 19.36
C VAL A 440 -10.80 14.54 18.94
N LEU A 441 -10.14 15.67 18.68
CA LEU A 441 -8.71 15.78 18.39
C LEU A 441 -7.82 15.59 19.63
N GLY A 442 -8.40 15.39 20.82
CA GLY A 442 -7.67 15.23 22.08
C GLY A 442 -6.99 16.51 22.58
N LYS A 443 -7.48 17.68 22.16
CA LYS A 443 -6.94 18.99 22.53
C LYS A 443 -8.06 19.99 22.89
N PRO A 444 -8.85 19.73 23.94
CA PRO A 444 -9.91 20.63 24.37
C PRO A 444 -9.35 22.03 24.67
N GLY A 445 -10.00 23.07 24.14
CA GLY A 445 -9.59 24.47 24.28
C GLY A 445 -8.35 24.85 23.47
N ALA A 446 -7.96 24.06 22.46
CA ALA A 446 -6.81 24.37 21.61
C ALA A 446 -6.96 25.75 20.95
N GLN A 447 -5.87 26.52 20.94
CA GLN A 447 -5.84 27.80 20.24
C GLN A 447 -5.99 27.58 18.73
N VAL A 448 -7.05 28.14 18.15
CA VAL A 448 -7.30 28.12 16.71
C VAL A 448 -6.41 29.16 16.04
N GLY A 449 -5.59 28.70 15.10
CA GLY A 449 -4.76 29.51 14.24
C GLY A 449 -5.35 29.74 12.84
N PRO A 450 -4.66 30.56 12.02
CA PRO A 450 -3.39 31.22 12.34
C PRO A 450 -3.58 32.48 13.22
N ALA A 451 -2.91 32.50 14.38
CA ALA A 451 -2.94 33.66 15.30
C ALA A 451 -2.06 34.83 14.84
N ARG A 452 -1.18 34.60 13.86
CA ARG A 452 -0.25 35.62 13.32
C ARG A 452 -0.86 36.46 12.19
N THR A 453 -2.08 36.17 11.76
CA THR A 453 -2.75 36.97 10.74
C THR A 453 -3.82 37.82 11.41
N ASP A 454 -3.89 39.11 11.04
CA ASP A 454 -4.91 40.03 11.56
C ASP A 454 -6.33 39.58 11.21
N SER A 455 -6.46 38.75 10.16
CA SER A 455 -7.74 38.17 9.74
C SER A 455 -8.18 36.98 10.60
N GLY A 456 -7.25 36.31 11.28
CA GLY A 456 -7.45 35.00 11.91
C GLY A 456 -7.59 33.84 10.91
N PHE A 457 -7.31 34.07 9.63
CA PHE A 457 -7.38 33.07 8.55
C PHE A 457 -6.06 32.91 7.84
N GLY A 458 -5.75 31.67 7.43
CA GLY A 458 -4.68 31.34 6.51
C GLY A 458 -5.23 31.26 5.09
N SER A 459 -4.41 31.57 4.08
CA SER A 459 -4.78 31.44 2.67
C SER A 459 -3.54 31.17 1.85
N PHE A 460 -3.64 30.30 0.86
CA PHE A 460 -2.63 30.05 -0.17
C PHE A 460 -3.30 29.81 -1.51
N GLY A 461 -2.55 29.90 -2.60
CA GLY A 461 -3.14 29.77 -3.95
C GLY A 461 -4.14 30.87 -4.30
N SER A 462 -4.95 30.62 -5.32
CA SER A 462 -5.89 31.59 -5.90
C SER A 462 -7.29 31.55 -5.28
N ASP A 463 -7.63 30.53 -4.49
CA ASP A 463 -9.01 30.24 -4.07
C ASP A 463 -9.13 29.54 -2.70
N PHE A 464 -8.03 29.30 -1.98
CA PHE A 464 -8.03 28.50 -0.75
C PHE A 464 -7.94 29.37 0.52
N ILE A 465 -8.74 29.04 1.54
CA ILE A 465 -8.74 29.69 2.87
C ILE A 465 -8.95 28.65 3.98
N TYR A 466 -8.30 28.81 5.13
CA TYR A 466 -8.34 27.82 6.22
C TYR A 466 -8.14 28.41 7.61
N LYS A 467 -8.54 27.62 8.62
CA LYS A 467 -8.13 27.72 10.02
C LYS A 467 -7.56 26.38 10.47
N TYR A 468 -6.77 26.36 11.55
CA TYR A 468 -6.16 25.13 12.03
C TYR A 468 -5.99 25.07 13.54
N VAL A 469 -5.87 23.85 14.05
CA VAL A 469 -5.29 23.57 15.36
C VAL A 469 -4.04 22.71 15.20
N LYS A 470 -3.06 22.86 16.10
CA LYS A 470 -1.89 22.00 16.11
C LYS A 470 -2.31 20.58 16.49
N ALA A 471 -1.85 19.58 15.76
CA ALA A 471 -2.24 18.18 15.84
C ALA A 471 -1.01 17.25 15.71
N ASP A 472 0.16 17.68 16.22
CA ASP A 472 1.42 16.93 16.13
C ASP A 472 1.39 15.53 16.78
N THR A 473 0.48 15.32 17.73
CA THR A 473 0.31 14.09 18.53
C THR A 473 -0.98 13.36 18.18
N LEU A 474 -1.63 13.70 17.06
CA LEU A 474 -2.90 13.11 16.68
C LEU A 474 -2.73 11.61 16.42
N THR A 475 -3.54 10.78 17.06
CA THR A 475 -3.56 9.33 16.82
C THR A 475 -4.41 8.98 15.61
N VAL A 476 -4.23 7.77 15.07
CA VAL A 476 -5.06 7.24 13.98
C VAL A 476 -6.54 7.22 14.38
N SER A 477 -6.84 6.69 15.57
CA SER A 477 -8.19 6.64 16.11
C SER A 477 -8.84 8.03 16.22
N GLN A 478 -8.08 9.03 16.70
CA GLN A 478 -8.54 10.41 16.76
C GLN A 478 -8.78 11.01 15.36
N LEU A 479 -7.89 10.75 14.41
CA LEU A 479 -8.04 11.22 13.03
C LEU A 479 -9.31 10.67 12.37
N ILE A 480 -9.63 9.39 12.59
CA ILE A 480 -10.85 8.77 12.04
C ILE A 480 -12.10 9.40 12.64
N ARG A 481 -12.16 9.54 13.98
CA ARG A 481 -13.29 10.21 14.63
C ARG A 481 -13.45 11.65 14.19
N ALA A 482 -12.34 12.40 14.10
CA ALA A 482 -12.35 13.78 13.65
C ALA A 482 -12.83 13.90 12.19
N SER A 483 -12.41 12.99 11.32
CA SER A 483 -12.86 12.93 9.94
C SER A 483 -14.37 12.66 9.86
N ALA A 484 -14.86 11.63 10.55
CA ALA A 484 -16.28 11.31 10.58
C ALA A 484 -17.13 12.46 11.13
N PHE A 485 -16.65 13.13 12.18
CA PHE A 485 -17.29 14.33 12.73
C PHE A 485 -17.39 15.44 11.68
N VAL A 486 -16.29 15.78 10.99
CA VAL A 486 -16.27 16.85 9.99
C VAL A 486 -17.15 16.51 8.78
N VAL A 487 -17.19 15.24 8.36
CA VAL A 487 -18.08 14.78 7.28
C VAL A 487 -19.54 15.00 7.66
N GLN A 488 -19.93 14.55 8.86
CA GLN A 488 -21.30 14.72 9.36
C GLN A 488 -21.66 16.21 9.54
N ASP A 489 -20.73 17.01 10.03
CA ASP A 489 -20.90 18.45 10.19
C ASP A 489 -21.14 19.15 8.84
N ILE A 490 -20.31 18.87 7.82
CA ILE A 490 -20.44 19.51 6.51
C ILE A 490 -21.68 19.01 5.75
N LEU A 491 -21.93 17.70 5.72
CA LEU A 491 -23.07 17.13 4.98
C LEU A 491 -24.40 17.30 5.73
N GLY A 492 -24.40 17.31 7.06
CA GLY A 492 -25.61 17.60 7.84
C GLY A 492 -26.10 19.04 7.66
N GLN A 493 -25.19 19.97 7.32
CA GLN A 493 -25.54 21.35 7.01
C GLN A 493 -26.08 21.55 5.58
N THR A 494 -26.09 20.54 4.70
CA THR A 494 -26.73 20.63 3.38
C THR A 494 -28.23 20.32 3.41
N ASP A 495 -28.71 19.56 4.40
CA ASP A 495 -30.13 19.18 4.51
C ASP A 495 -31.03 20.28 5.10
N HIS A 496 -30.45 21.33 5.67
CA HIS A 496 -31.21 22.44 6.28
C HIS A 496 -31.54 23.60 5.33
N GLU A 497 -31.12 23.55 4.06
CA GLU A 497 -31.47 24.55 3.03
C GLU A 497 -32.51 24.05 2.01
N SER A 498 -33.54 23.36 2.47
CA SER A 498 -34.84 23.30 1.78
C SER A 498 -35.95 23.33 2.82
N PRO A 499 -36.89 24.30 2.75
CA PRO A 499 -37.70 24.49 1.56
C PRO A 499 -37.91 25.96 1.17
N ARG A 500 -37.93 26.26 -0.14
CA ARG A 500 -38.85 27.29 -0.66
C ARG A 500 -39.49 26.82 -1.97
N SER A 501 -40.80 26.60 -1.81
CA SER A 501 -41.92 26.67 -2.75
C SER A 501 -41.70 27.48 -4.03
#